data_AF-X0X5N1-F1
#
_entry.id   AF-X0X5N1-F1
#
_cell.length_a   1.000
_cell.length_b   1.000
_cell.length_c   1.000
_cell.angle_alpha   90.00
_cell.angle_beta   90.00
_cell.angle_gamma   90.00
#
_symmetry.space_group_name_H-M   'P 1'
#
loop_
_entity.id
_entity.type
_entity.pdbx_description
1 polymer ?
#
loop_
_entity_poly.entity_id
_entity_poly.type
_entity_poly.pdbx_seq_one_letter_code
_entity_poly.pdbx_strand_id
1 'polypeptide(L)'
;LKRIRAKIIFTTDDPADDLIYHKMANNIEGITFLPTFRPDAYCNLFDDNWKSNVEKICQLTGQDITLKGLVETLRIRHTYFAERGAKASDHGLLEPYGLEISQKRAEQIFQQAYNKEEKYGLRSIETKEFISYMIHQFCEMNQEKGMVTQIHYGAVRNANEYLFKNWGADVGGDISAENVNIVENILPLLSRFFSGESEKQGHLILYPMNQIFAHTNLMLERVFPNVHSGFPWWHNDSPYVMEQYLLHIAGSSLLTSSGG
;
A
#
# COMPACT_ATOMS: atom_id res chain seq x y z
N LEU A 1 1.60 -18.09 19.74
CA LEU A 1 2.58 -18.12 18.62
C LEU A 1 3.41 -19.41 18.56
N LYS A 2 4.16 -19.80 19.61
CA LYS A 2 4.94 -21.07 19.60
C LYS A 2 4.08 -22.33 19.32
N ARG A 3 2.87 -22.43 19.90
CA ARG A 3 1.93 -23.54 19.67
C ARG A 3 1.51 -23.69 18.19
N ILE A 4 1.35 -22.58 17.48
CA ILE A 4 1.01 -22.55 16.05
C ILE A 4 2.25 -22.56 15.15
N ARG A 5 3.45 -22.74 15.72
CA ARG A 5 4.74 -22.80 15.02
C ARG A 5 5.04 -21.56 14.15
N ALA A 6 4.52 -20.39 14.53
CA ALA A 6 4.86 -19.13 13.87
C ALA A 6 6.37 -18.86 13.96
N LYS A 7 6.98 -18.47 12.83
CA LYS A 7 8.42 -18.20 12.70
C LYS A 7 8.71 -16.75 12.37
N ILE A 8 7.91 -16.15 11.48
CA ILE A 8 8.04 -14.78 11.05
C ILE A 8 6.65 -14.17 11.09
N ILE A 9 6.55 -12.96 11.62
CA ILE A 9 5.32 -12.18 11.67
C ILE A 9 5.66 -10.79 11.14
N PHE A 10 4.93 -10.38 10.12
CA PHE A 10 4.92 -9.00 9.67
C PHE A 10 3.74 -8.30 10.33
N THR A 11 4.00 -7.20 11.03
CA THR A 11 2.95 -6.27 11.44
C THR A 11 2.78 -5.21 10.38
N THR A 12 1.71 -4.43 10.48
CA THR A 12 1.47 -3.25 9.66
C THR A 12 1.64 -2.02 10.54
N ASP A 13 2.56 -1.14 10.17
CA ASP A 13 2.98 -0.06 11.06
C ASP A 13 3.00 1.28 10.30
N ASP A 14 2.53 2.31 10.98
CA ASP A 14 2.53 3.68 10.45
C ASP A 14 3.97 4.22 10.39
N PRO A 15 4.38 4.93 9.32
CA PRO A 15 5.69 5.59 9.23
C PRO A 15 6.11 6.43 10.44
N ALA A 16 5.18 7.00 11.20
CA ALA A 16 5.46 7.75 12.43
C ALA A 16 5.70 6.87 13.67
N ASP A 17 5.42 5.57 13.61
CA ASP A 17 5.62 4.64 14.74
C ASP A 17 7.11 4.53 15.11
N ASP A 18 7.41 4.48 16.41
CA ASP A 18 8.78 4.40 16.92
C ASP A 18 9.35 2.97 16.88
N LEU A 19 8.51 1.98 16.58
CA LEU A 19 8.82 0.55 16.49
C LEU A 19 9.46 0.01 17.78
N ILE A 20 9.11 0.59 18.94
CA ILE A 20 9.67 0.17 20.24
C ILE A 20 9.32 -1.28 20.56
N TYR A 21 8.12 -1.72 20.20
CA TYR A 21 7.67 -3.09 20.43
C TYR A 21 8.40 -4.10 19.55
N HIS A 22 8.76 -3.75 18.30
CA HIS A 22 9.64 -4.59 17.47
C HIS A 22 11.01 -4.76 18.11
N LYS A 23 11.57 -3.67 18.64
CA LYS A 23 12.85 -3.72 19.35
C LYS A 23 12.78 -4.62 20.59
N MET A 24 11.69 -4.55 21.35
CA MET A 24 11.47 -5.43 22.51
C MET A 24 11.27 -6.89 22.09
N ALA A 25 10.55 -7.12 20.98
CA ALA A 25 10.22 -8.44 20.46
C ALA A 25 11.44 -9.21 19.94
N ASN A 26 12.56 -8.55 19.66
CA ASN A 26 13.84 -9.20 19.34
C ASN A 26 14.32 -10.18 20.44
N ASN A 27 13.84 -10.03 21.67
CA ASN A 27 14.14 -10.95 22.78
C ASN A 27 13.26 -12.22 22.79
N ILE A 28 12.26 -12.33 21.91
CA ILE A 28 11.38 -13.49 21.82
C ILE A 28 12.05 -14.56 20.95
N GLU A 29 12.67 -15.53 21.60
CA GLU A 29 13.40 -16.59 20.90
C GLU A 29 12.50 -17.44 19.97
N GLY A 30 12.99 -17.63 18.74
CA GLY A 30 12.40 -18.51 17.73
C GLY A 30 11.28 -17.90 16.88
N ILE A 31 11.00 -16.60 17.05
CA ILE A 31 10.00 -15.84 16.29
C ILE A 31 10.57 -14.48 15.92
N THR A 32 10.55 -14.15 14.64
CA THR A 32 11.00 -12.85 14.12
C THR A 32 9.79 -11.95 13.87
N PHE A 33 9.80 -10.75 14.44
CA PHE A 33 8.77 -9.73 14.21
C PHE A 33 9.36 -8.62 13.35
N LEU A 34 8.77 -8.37 12.18
CA LEU A 34 9.23 -7.37 11.23
C LEU A 34 8.12 -6.34 10.97
N PRO A 35 8.46 -5.06 10.88
CA PRO A 35 7.47 -4.05 10.52
C PRO A 35 7.19 -4.04 9.01
N THR A 36 5.98 -3.65 8.62
CA THR A 36 5.61 -3.33 7.24
C THR A 36 5.26 -1.86 7.15
N PHE A 37 5.90 -1.14 6.24
CA PHE A 37 5.74 0.32 6.10
C PHE A 37 4.43 0.67 5.40
N ARG A 38 3.45 1.26 6.11
CA ARG A 38 2.14 1.62 5.54
C ARG A 38 1.86 3.13 5.55
N PRO A 39 2.13 3.85 4.44
CA PRO A 39 2.06 5.31 4.41
C PRO A 39 0.70 5.91 4.02
N ASP A 40 -0.38 5.14 4.04
CA ASP A 40 -1.72 5.57 3.60
C ASP A 40 -2.16 6.92 4.18
N ALA A 41 -1.90 7.15 5.48
CA ALA A 41 -2.27 8.35 6.22
C ALA A 41 -1.67 9.66 5.67
N TYR A 42 -0.61 9.57 4.87
CA TYR A 42 0.11 10.70 4.27
C TYR A 42 -0.24 10.91 2.79
N CYS A 43 -0.97 9.99 2.19
CA CYS A 43 -1.38 10.00 0.79
C CYS A 43 -2.87 10.32 0.62
N ASN A 44 -3.69 9.96 1.61
CA ASN A 44 -5.14 10.07 1.55
C ASN A 44 -5.62 11.50 1.82
N LEU A 45 -5.53 12.38 0.82
CA LEU A 45 -5.99 13.78 0.90
C LEU A 45 -7.45 13.96 1.34
N PHE A 46 -8.25 12.91 1.19
CA PHE A 46 -9.67 12.87 1.56
C PHE A 46 -9.90 12.54 3.04
N ASP A 47 -8.87 12.13 3.79
CA ASP A 47 -8.96 11.88 5.23
C ASP A 47 -8.90 13.21 6.00
N ASP A 48 -9.84 13.40 6.93
CA ASP A 48 -9.91 14.60 7.76
C ASP A 48 -8.66 14.81 8.63
N ASN A 49 -7.93 13.74 8.95
CA ASN A 49 -6.70 13.76 9.75
C ASN A 49 -5.44 13.97 8.90
N TRP A 50 -5.51 13.90 7.56
CA TRP A 50 -4.33 13.94 6.67
C TRP A 50 -3.40 15.09 7.00
N LYS A 51 -3.93 16.32 7.08
CA LYS A 51 -3.14 17.52 7.40
C LYS A 51 -2.39 17.38 8.72
N SER A 52 -3.08 16.91 9.77
CA SER A 52 -2.48 16.74 11.09
C SER A 52 -1.42 15.65 11.12
N ASN A 53 -1.57 14.60 10.29
CA ASN A 53 -0.59 13.52 10.18
C ASN A 53 0.67 14.02 9.47
N VAL A 54 0.52 14.78 8.37
CA VAL A 54 1.64 15.43 7.67
C VAL A 54 2.42 16.36 8.61
N GLU A 55 1.73 17.18 9.39
CA GLU A 55 2.37 18.07 10.38
C GLU A 55 3.19 17.28 11.42
N LYS A 56 2.59 16.24 12.01
CA LYS A 56 3.25 15.41 13.02
C LYS A 56 4.49 14.71 12.47
N ILE A 57 4.40 14.09 11.30
CA ILE A 57 5.52 13.32 10.76
C ILE A 57 6.66 14.22 10.27
N CYS A 58 6.36 15.37 9.65
CA CYS A 58 7.40 16.33 9.27
C CYS A 58 8.10 16.91 10.50
N GLN A 59 7.37 17.17 11.58
CA GLN A 59 7.96 17.59 12.85
C GLN A 59 8.88 16.51 13.44
N LEU A 60 8.51 15.23 13.35
CA LEU A 60 9.30 14.10 13.85
C LEU A 60 10.71 14.03 13.22
N THR A 61 10.85 14.45 11.97
CA THR A 61 12.11 14.44 11.20
C THR A 61 12.74 15.83 11.01
N GLY A 62 12.11 16.87 11.56
CA GLY A 62 12.56 18.26 11.44
C GLY A 62 12.50 18.82 10.01
N GLN A 63 11.61 18.31 9.17
CA GLN A 63 11.41 18.79 7.79
C GLN A 63 10.33 19.87 7.71
N ASP A 64 10.44 20.74 6.70
CA ASP A 64 9.41 21.71 6.37
C ASP A 64 8.11 21.04 5.89
N ILE A 65 6.97 21.68 6.12
CA ILE A 65 5.66 21.17 5.69
C ILE A 65 5.41 21.59 4.23
N THR A 66 6.14 20.94 3.33
CA THR A 66 6.05 21.05 1.87
C THR A 66 5.95 19.65 1.28
N LEU A 67 5.59 19.48 0.01
CA LEU A 67 5.61 18.15 -0.62
C LEU A 67 7.02 17.55 -0.55
N LYS A 68 8.05 18.35 -0.86
CA LYS A 68 9.45 17.92 -0.74
C LYS A 68 9.79 17.46 0.68
N GLY A 69 9.41 18.23 1.69
CA GLY A 69 9.67 17.89 3.08
C GLY A 69 8.91 16.65 3.56
N LEU A 70 7.69 16.44 3.06
CA LEU A 70 6.93 15.20 3.31
C LEU A 70 7.60 13.99 2.66
N VAL A 71 8.02 14.08 1.40
CA VAL A 71 8.72 12.98 0.70
C VAL A 71 10.05 12.65 1.41
N GLU A 72 10.82 13.67 1.80
CA GLU A 72 12.08 13.46 2.54
C GLU A 72 11.85 12.84 3.90
N THR A 73 10.83 13.32 4.62
CA THR A 73 10.39 12.73 5.90
C THR A 73 10.08 11.25 5.74
N LEU A 74 9.25 10.90 4.76
CA LEU A 74 8.86 9.52 4.49
C LEU A 74 10.05 8.67 4.07
N ARG A 75 11.03 9.23 3.33
CA ARG A 75 12.29 8.54 2.99
C ARG A 75 13.15 8.23 4.22
N ILE A 76 13.27 9.18 5.14
CA ILE A 76 13.96 8.99 6.43
C ILE A 76 13.27 7.88 7.23
N ARG A 77 11.94 7.93 7.34
CA ARG A 77 11.16 6.91 8.06
C ARG A 77 11.20 5.55 7.37
N HIS A 78 11.17 5.51 6.05
CA HIS A 78 11.34 4.27 5.27
C HIS A 78 12.70 3.63 5.53
N THR A 79 13.77 4.43 5.54
CA THR A 79 15.12 3.95 5.92
C THR A 79 15.14 3.43 7.36
N TYR A 80 14.49 4.11 8.30
CA TYR A 80 14.36 3.67 9.70
C TYR A 80 13.68 2.29 9.83
N PHE A 81 12.66 2.03 9.01
CA PHE A 81 11.97 0.74 8.91
C PHE A 81 12.87 -0.33 8.30
N ALA A 82 13.55 -0.03 7.20
CA ALA A 82 14.48 -0.94 6.54
C ALA A 82 15.62 -1.39 7.48
N GLU A 83 16.17 -0.46 8.27
CA GLU A 83 17.18 -0.74 9.31
C GLU A 83 16.67 -1.66 10.44
N ARG A 84 15.34 -1.74 10.62
CA ARG A 84 14.66 -2.66 11.54
C ARG A 84 14.18 -3.94 10.88
N GLY A 85 14.62 -4.19 9.66
CA GLY A 85 14.35 -5.42 8.95
C GLY A 85 13.02 -5.44 8.19
N ALA A 86 12.36 -4.28 7.99
CA ALA A 86 11.21 -4.21 7.10
C ALA A 86 11.56 -4.80 5.73
N LYS A 87 10.64 -5.60 5.17
CA LYS A 87 10.79 -6.23 3.85
C LYS A 87 9.68 -5.84 2.88
N ALA A 88 8.68 -5.11 3.33
CA ALA A 88 7.57 -4.71 2.50
C ALA A 88 7.05 -3.32 2.88
N SER A 89 6.43 -2.67 1.90
CA SER A 89 5.52 -1.56 2.12
C SER A 89 4.12 -1.98 1.66
N ASP A 90 3.10 -1.59 2.42
CA ASP A 90 1.71 -1.91 2.15
C ASP A 90 0.90 -0.64 1.87
N HIS A 91 0.14 -0.64 0.78
CA HIS A 91 -0.63 0.51 0.30
C HIS A 91 -2.09 0.13 0.12
N GLY A 92 -2.97 0.76 0.90
CA GLY A 92 -4.42 0.58 0.80
C GLY A 92 -5.06 1.62 -0.11
N LEU A 93 -5.49 1.21 -1.30
CA LEU A 93 -6.00 2.11 -2.33
C LEU A 93 -7.44 1.78 -2.72
N LEU A 94 -8.20 2.77 -3.22
CA LEU A 94 -9.48 2.45 -3.85
C LEU A 94 -9.28 1.79 -5.22
N GLU A 95 -8.39 2.36 -6.03
CA GLU A 95 -7.93 1.78 -7.28
C GLU A 95 -6.39 1.83 -7.30
N PRO A 96 -5.70 0.96 -8.05
CA PRO A 96 -4.24 0.90 -8.06
C PRO A 96 -3.63 2.07 -8.84
N TYR A 97 -3.72 3.28 -8.29
CA TYR A 97 -3.22 4.52 -8.87
C TYR A 97 -1.70 4.51 -8.96
N GLY A 98 -1.18 4.58 -10.18
CA GLY A 98 0.25 4.59 -10.51
C GLY A 98 0.53 5.34 -11.81
N LEU A 99 -0.15 6.48 -12.01
CA LEU A 99 0.08 7.36 -13.15
C LEU A 99 1.39 8.15 -13.02
N GLU A 100 1.97 8.54 -14.15
CA GLU A 100 3.13 9.41 -14.16
C GLU A 100 2.72 10.88 -13.98
N ILE A 101 3.02 11.44 -12.81
CA ILE A 101 2.64 12.80 -12.42
C ILE A 101 3.88 13.65 -12.18
N SER A 102 3.89 14.85 -12.76
CA SER A 102 5.00 15.79 -12.55
C SER A 102 5.04 16.29 -11.10
N GLN A 103 6.24 16.50 -10.57
CA GLN A 103 6.43 17.10 -9.24
C GLN A 103 5.70 18.44 -9.09
N LYS A 104 5.69 19.26 -10.16
CA LYS A 104 4.98 20.56 -10.15
C LYS A 104 3.49 20.39 -9.90
N ARG A 105 2.84 19.40 -10.53
CA ARG A 105 1.40 19.13 -10.33
C ARG A 105 1.13 18.58 -8.94
N ALA A 106 1.95 17.65 -8.46
CA ALA A 106 1.81 17.12 -7.11
C ALA A 106 2.00 18.21 -6.04
N GLU A 107 2.94 19.14 -6.24
CA GLU A 107 3.18 20.27 -5.33
C GLU A 107 1.97 21.22 -5.29
N GLN A 108 1.36 21.50 -6.45
CA GLN A 108 0.13 22.30 -6.51
C GLN A 108 -1.00 21.65 -5.70
N ILE A 109 -1.24 20.36 -5.91
CA ILE A 109 -2.27 19.61 -5.18
C ILE A 109 -1.99 19.62 -3.67
N PHE A 110 -0.74 19.36 -3.27
CA PHE A 110 -0.33 19.39 -1.87
C PHE A 110 -0.62 20.74 -1.23
N GLN A 111 -0.24 21.85 -1.87
CA GLN A 111 -0.43 23.21 -1.35
C GLN A 111 -1.92 23.55 -1.21
N GLN A 112 -2.73 23.23 -2.22
CA GLN A 112 -4.17 23.47 -2.20
C GLN A 112 -4.87 22.68 -1.08
N ALA A 113 -4.51 21.40 -0.92
CA ALA A 113 -5.01 20.57 0.19
C ALA A 113 -4.56 21.10 1.56
N TYR A 114 -3.27 21.42 1.71
CA TYR A 114 -2.68 21.81 2.98
C TYR A 114 -3.17 23.18 3.47
N ASN A 115 -3.33 24.15 2.58
CA ASN A 115 -3.86 25.49 2.89
C ASN A 115 -5.37 25.49 3.15
N LYS A 116 -6.04 24.34 3.01
CA LYS A 116 -7.50 24.19 3.09
C LYS A 116 -8.24 25.04 2.05
N GLU A 117 -7.61 25.26 0.91
CA GLU A 117 -8.27 25.91 -0.24
C GLU A 117 -9.29 24.95 -0.86
N GLU A 118 -9.02 23.64 -0.83
CA GLU A 118 -9.91 22.59 -1.35
C GLU A 118 -9.91 21.36 -0.44
N LYS A 119 -11.05 20.64 -0.39
CA LYS A 119 -11.16 19.30 0.20
C LYS A 119 -11.38 18.30 -0.92
N TYR A 120 -10.40 17.43 -1.15
CA TYR A 120 -10.46 16.45 -2.22
C TYR A 120 -11.28 15.22 -1.81
N GLY A 121 -12.12 14.74 -2.74
CA GLY A 121 -12.87 13.50 -2.56
C GLY A 121 -12.01 12.27 -2.85
N LEU A 122 -12.46 11.12 -2.35
CA LEU A 122 -11.80 9.82 -2.54
C LEU A 122 -11.54 9.47 -4.02
N ARG A 123 -12.48 9.81 -4.92
CA ARG A 123 -12.39 9.57 -6.37
C ARG A 123 -12.03 10.81 -7.19
N SER A 124 -11.57 11.89 -6.55
CA SER A 124 -11.17 13.10 -7.28
C SER A 124 -9.91 12.85 -8.13
N ILE A 125 -9.74 13.66 -9.18
CA ILE A 125 -8.57 13.60 -10.05
C ILE A 125 -7.31 13.92 -9.22
N GLU A 126 -7.40 14.90 -8.33
CA GLU A 126 -6.30 15.34 -7.47
C GLU A 126 -5.85 14.25 -6.51
N THR A 127 -6.78 13.54 -5.85
CA THR A 127 -6.45 12.38 -5.02
C THR A 127 -5.73 11.31 -5.84
N LYS A 128 -6.26 10.97 -7.02
CA LYS A 128 -5.66 9.99 -7.92
C LYS A 128 -4.24 10.38 -8.33
N GLU A 129 -4.04 11.63 -8.75
CA GLU A 129 -2.74 12.16 -9.18
C GLU A 129 -1.74 12.23 -8.02
N PHE A 130 -2.18 12.66 -6.84
CA PHE A 130 -1.32 12.76 -5.66
C PHE A 130 -0.85 11.38 -5.17
N ILE A 131 -1.77 10.42 -5.05
CA ILE A 131 -1.41 9.04 -4.69
C ILE A 131 -0.47 8.44 -5.74
N SER A 132 -0.75 8.68 -7.04
CA SER A 132 0.11 8.22 -8.13
C SER A 132 1.54 8.79 -8.01
N TYR A 133 1.68 10.08 -7.69
CA TYR A 133 2.99 10.67 -7.44
C TYR A 133 3.70 10.01 -6.26
N MET A 134 3.00 9.83 -5.14
CA MET A 134 3.56 9.27 -3.91
C MET A 134 3.98 7.80 -4.07
N ILE A 135 3.19 6.96 -4.75
CA ILE A 135 3.54 5.55 -4.96
C ILE A 135 4.81 5.40 -5.80
N HIS A 136 5.06 6.29 -6.75
CA HIS A 136 6.33 6.31 -7.48
C HIS A 136 7.51 6.58 -6.54
N GLN A 137 7.36 7.51 -5.58
CA GLN A 137 8.39 7.77 -4.57
C GLN A 137 8.63 6.54 -3.69
N PHE A 138 7.57 5.85 -3.26
CA PHE A 138 7.72 4.64 -2.45
C PHE A 138 8.34 3.47 -3.22
N CYS A 139 8.01 3.31 -4.51
CA CYS A 139 8.65 2.29 -5.35
C CYS A 139 10.14 2.55 -5.52
N GLU A 140 10.57 3.81 -5.67
CA GLU A 140 12.00 4.17 -5.66
C GLU A 140 12.67 3.78 -4.33
N MET A 141 12.07 4.18 -3.19
CA MET A 141 12.59 3.83 -1.86
C MET A 141 12.65 2.32 -1.64
N ASN A 142 11.61 1.59 -2.05
CA ASN A 142 11.55 0.13 -1.96
C ASN A 142 12.65 -0.52 -2.79
N GLN A 143 12.87 -0.05 -4.02
CA GLN A 143 13.93 -0.55 -4.88
C GLN A 143 15.32 -0.34 -4.25
N GLU A 144 15.56 0.83 -3.65
CA GLU A 144 16.82 1.14 -2.95
C GLU A 144 17.08 0.23 -1.73
N LYS A 145 16.01 -0.20 -1.04
CA LYS A 145 16.11 -1.02 0.19
C LYS A 145 15.81 -2.50 -0.02
N GLY A 146 15.48 -2.92 -1.24
CA GLY A 146 15.05 -4.29 -1.56
C GLY A 146 13.77 -4.69 -0.83
N MET A 147 12.80 -3.77 -0.72
CA MET A 147 11.49 -4.02 -0.13
C MET A 147 10.46 -4.35 -1.23
N VAL A 148 9.52 -5.24 -0.91
CA VAL A 148 8.38 -5.59 -1.77
C VAL A 148 7.31 -4.50 -1.66
N THR A 149 6.71 -4.13 -2.79
CA THR A 149 5.51 -3.27 -2.80
C THR A 149 4.26 -4.14 -2.76
N GLN A 150 3.36 -3.89 -1.81
CA GLN A 150 2.05 -4.54 -1.75
C GLN A 150 0.96 -3.50 -1.98
N ILE A 151 0.02 -3.77 -2.88
CA ILE A 151 -1.13 -2.90 -3.14
C ILE A 151 -2.41 -3.69 -2.87
N HIS A 152 -3.10 -3.33 -1.80
CA HIS A 152 -4.43 -3.78 -1.46
C HIS A 152 -5.45 -2.79 -2.00
N TYR A 153 -6.29 -3.21 -2.95
CA TYR A 153 -7.18 -2.28 -3.64
C TYR A 153 -8.65 -2.70 -3.71
N GLY A 154 -9.52 -1.72 -3.92
CA GLY A 154 -10.95 -1.92 -4.11
C GLY A 154 -11.76 -1.91 -2.82
N ALA A 155 -11.22 -1.40 -1.70
CA ALA A 155 -11.97 -1.23 -0.47
C ALA A 155 -12.66 0.12 -0.40
N VAL A 156 -13.99 0.11 -0.28
CA VAL A 156 -14.79 1.27 0.10
C VAL A 156 -14.95 1.22 1.62
N ARG A 157 -14.10 2.00 2.29
CA ARG A 157 -14.05 2.05 3.76
C ARG A 157 -15.19 2.88 4.33
N ASN A 158 -15.64 2.52 5.52
CA ASN A 158 -16.65 3.25 6.29
C ASN A 158 -17.97 3.46 5.52
N ALA A 159 -18.33 2.52 4.64
CA ALA A 159 -19.53 2.60 3.80
C ALA A 159 -20.82 2.62 4.62
N ASN A 160 -20.83 1.97 5.79
CA ASN A 160 -21.91 2.13 6.77
C ASN A 160 -21.64 3.35 7.67
N GLU A 161 -22.19 4.51 7.29
CA GLU A 161 -22.02 5.76 8.04
C GLU A 161 -22.51 5.67 9.50
N TYR A 162 -23.54 4.88 9.78
CA TYR A 162 -24.05 4.71 11.15
C TYR A 162 -22.98 4.04 12.03
N LEU A 163 -22.32 3.00 11.52
CA LEU A 163 -21.24 2.35 12.25
C LEU A 163 -20.06 3.31 12.46
N PHE A 164 -19.66 4.00 11.41
CA PHE A 164 -18.52 4.94 11.48
C PHE A 164 -18.75 6.06 12.49
N LYS A 165 -19.94 6.68 12.50
CA LYS A 165 -20.27 7.78 13.43
C LYS A 165 -20.27 7.35 14.91
N ASN A 166 -20.61 6.10 15.20
CA ASN A 166 -20.74 5.62 16.58
C ASN A 166 -19.49 4.90 17.11
N TRP A 167 -18.71 4.24 16.24
CA TRP A 167 -17.57 3.41 16.64
C TRP A 167 -16.26 3.67 15.87
N GLY A 168 -16.26 4.52 14.85
CA GLY A 168 -15.06 4.84 14.06
C GLY A 168 -14.78 3.82 12.94
N ALA A 169 -13.52 3.78 12.49
CA ALA A 169 -13.08 2.93 11.38
C ALA A 169 -12.86 1.46 11.80
N ASP A 170 -12.85 0.56 10.81
CA ASP A 170 -12.53 -0.87 10.97
C ASP A 170 -13.49 -1.64 11.91
N VAL A 171 -14.76 -1.23 11.97
CA VAL A 171 -15.82 -1.83 12.82
C VAL A 171 -16.82 -2.71 12.05
N GLY A 172 -16.40 -3.22 10.88
CA GLY A 172 -17.25 -4.03 9.99
C GLY A 172 -18.13 -3.22 9.03
N GLY A 173 -17.80 -1.95 8.80
CA GLY A 173 -18.52 -1.05 7.89
C GLY A 173 -17.95 -0.97 6.48
N ASP A 174 -17.00 -1.82 6.11
CA ASP A 174 -16.24 -1.75 4.85
C ASP A 174 -16.79 -2.74 3.82
N ILE A 175 -16.82 -2.34 2.54
CA ILE A 175 -17.32 -3.18 1.44
C ILE A 175 -16.39 -3.11 0.23
N SER A 176 -16.45 -4.12 -0.63
CA SER A 176 -15.73 -4.12 -1.89
C SER A 176 -16.37 -3.16 -2.90
N ALA A 177 -15.53 -2.48 -3.67
CA ALA A 177 -15.96 -1.72 -4.83
C ALA A 177 -16.43 -2.67 -5.93
N GLU A 178 -17.55 -2.34 -6.55
CA GLU A 178 -18.06 -3.00 -7.76
C GLU A 178 -17.23 -2.67 -9.00
N ASN A 179 -16.66 -1.46 -9.06
CA ASN A 179 -15.95 -0.91 -10.22
C ASN A 179 -14.60 -0.31 -9.81
N VAL A 180 -13.53 -0.78 -10.46
CA VAL A 180 -12.14 -0.34 -10.29
C VAL A 180 -11.46 -0.30 -11.66
N ASN A 181 -10.85 0.83 -12.02
CA ASN A 181 -9.98 0.90 -13.18
C ASN A 181 -8.58 0.39 -12.80
N ILE A 182 -8.21 -0.80 -13.28
CA ILE A 182 -6.95 -1.46 -12.89
C ILE A 182 -5.85 -1.13 -13.88
N VAL A 183 -5.96 -1.64 -15.11
CA VAL A 183 -4.88 -1.64 -16.11
C VAL A 183 -4.41 -0.23 -16.43
N GLU A 184 -5.32 0.67 -16.78
CA GLU A 184 -4.98 2.06 -17.14
C GLU A 184 -4.28 2.81 -16.01
N ASN A 185 -4.67 2.55 -14.76
CA ASN A 185 -4.16 3.28 -13.61
C ASN A 185 -2.76 2.81 -13.20
N ILE A 186 -2.44 1.52 -13.36
CA ILE A 186 -1.20 0.93 -12.83
C ILE A 186 -0.11 0.79 -13.89
N LEU A 187 -0.46 0.73 -15.18
CA LEU A 187 0.49 0.41 -16.26
C LEU A 187 1.75 1.29 -16.30
N PRO A 188 1.70 2.62 -16.05
CA PRO A 188 2.91 3.44 -16.02
C PRO A 188 3.87 3.03 -14.89
N LEU A 189 3.34 2.75 -13.69
CA LEU A 189 4.12 2.24 -12.56
C LEU A 189 4.77 0.88 -12.88
N LEU A 190 4.02 -0.04 -13.49
CA LEU A 190 4.52 -1.36 -13.90
C LEU A 190 5.67 -1.24 -14.90
N SER A 191 5.49 -0.38 -15.90
CA SER A 191 6.49 -0.17 -16.95
C SER A 191 7.79 0.39 -16.38
N ARG A 192 7.71 1.21 -15.33
CA ARG A 192 8.87 1.86 -14.71
C ARG A 192 9.61 0.98 -13.70
N PHE A 193 8.88 0.29 -12.82
CA PHE A 193 9.49 -0.40 -11.66
C PHE A 193 9.39 -1.91 -11.70
N PHE A 194 8.57 -2.50 -12.57
CA PHE A 194 8.23 -3.93 -12.54
C PHE A 194 8.26 -4.58 -13.94
N SER A 195 8.91 -3.95 -14.91
CA SER A 195 8.98 -4.41 -16.31
C SER A 195 9.83 -5.67 -16.51
N GLY A 196 10.76 -5.94 -15.60
CA GLY A 196 11.77 -7.00 -15.75
C GLY A 196 13.00 -6.56 -16.55
N GLU A 197 13.14 -5.28 -16.87
CA GLU A 197 14.31 -4.76 -17.62
C GLU A 197 15.61 -4.87 -16.81
N SER A 198 15.52 -4.91 -15.48
CA SER A 198 16.68 -5.02 -14.59
C SER A 198 16.41 -5.90 -13.39
N GLU A 199 17.39 -6.72 -12.99
CA GLU A 199 17.36 -7.48 -11.73
C GLU A 199 17.30 -6.57 -10.48
N LYS A 200 17.56 -5.27 -10.63
CA LYS A 200 17.43 -4.29 -9.55
C LYS A 200 15.99 -3.83 -9.32
N GLN A 201 15.06 -4.11 -10.23
CA GLN A 201 13.67 -3.76 -10.07
C GLN A 201 13.04 -4.55 -8.91
N GLY A 202 12.13 -3.92 -8.18
CA GLY A 202 11.45 -4.54 -7.05
C GLY A 202 10.39 -5.55 -7.47
N HIS A 203 9.67 -6.09 -6.49
CA HIS A 203 8.49 -6.92 -6.71
C HIS A 203 7.23 -6.20 -6.26
N LEU A 204 6.13 -6.41 -6.99
CA LEU A 204 4.80 -5.91 -6.66
C LEU A 204 3.87 -7.08 -6.40
N ILE A 205 3.07 -7.01 -5.34
CA ILE A 205 1.97 -7.95 -5.09
C ILE A 205 0.63 -7.21 -5.06
N LEU A 206 -0.34 -7.69 -5.84
CA LEU A 206 -1.65 -7.09 -6.00
C LEU A 206 -2.74 -7.91 -5.29
N TYR A 207 -3.50 -7.27 -4.42
CA TYR A 207 -4.59 -7.88 -3.65
C TYR A 207 -5.91 -7.15 -3.92
N PRO A 208 -6.82 -7.74 -4.71
CA PRO A 208 -8.13 -7.16 -4.95
C PRO A 208 -9.11 -7.55 -3.84
N MET A 209 -9.87 -6.59 -3.30
CA MET A 209 -10.94 -6.90 -2.34
C MET A 209 -12.13 -7.58 -3.01
N ASN A 210 -12.38 -7.29 -4.29
CA ASN A 210 -13.41 -7.97 -5.08
C ASN A 210 -12.75 -9.05 -5.93
N GLN A 211 -13.10 -10.31 -5.68
CA GLN A 211 -12.53 -11.47 -6.39
C GLN A 211 -12.68 -11.40 -7.92
N ILE A 212 -13.64 -10.65 -8.47
CA ILE A 212 -13.79 -10.52 -9.94
C ILE A 212 -12.54 -9.92 -10.60
N PHE A 213 -11.76 -9.13 -9.86
CA PHE A 213 -10.54 -8.49 -10.34
C PHE A 213 -9.30 -9.39 -10.27
N ALA A 214 -9.40 -10.55 -9.61
CA ALA A 214 -8.32 -11.54 -9.55
C ALA A 214 -7.78 -11.92 -10.93
N HIS A 215 -8.69 -12.13 -11.89
CA HIS A 215 -8.29 -12.49 -13.24
C HIS A 215 -7.40 -11.43 -13.89
N THR A 216 -7.73 -10.15 -13.73
CA THR A 216 -6.91 -9.04 -14.25
C THR A 216 -5.52 -9.03 -13.63
N ASN A 217 -5.38 -9.29 -12.33
CA ASN A 217 -4.07 -9.40 -11.69
C ASN A 217 -3.22 -10.53 -12.28
N LEU A 218 -3.81 -11.71 -12.53
CA LEU A 218 -3.10 -12.84 -13.14
C LEU A 218 -2.64 -12.52 -14.56
N MET A 219 -3.45 -11.79 -15.33
CA MET A 219 -3.06 -11.34 -16.66
C MET A 219 -1.90 -10.34 -16.61
N LEU A 220 -1.83 -9.48 -15.59
CA LEU A 220 -0.70 -8.58 -15.36
C LEU A 220 0.56 -9.36 -14.95
N GLU A 221 0.46 -10.28 -13.99
CA GLU A 221 1.56 -11.16 -13.55
C GLU A 221 2.17 -11.95 -14.72
N ARG A 222 1.33 -12.44 -15.63
CA ARG A 222 1.80 -13.17 -16.82
C ARG A 222 2.62 -12.31 -17.78
N VAL A 223 2.41 -10.99 -17.77
CA VAL A 223 3.08 -10.03 -18.67
C VAL A 223 4.27 -9.36 -18.00
N PHE A 224 4.18 -9.07 -16.70
CA PHE A 224 5.18 -8.37 -15.92
C PHE A 224 5.82 -9.33 -14.91
N PRO A 225 7.07 -9.78 -15.12
CA PRO A 225 7.68 -10.89 -14.37
C PRO A 225 7.89 -10.59 -12.88
N ASN A 226 7.86 -9.30 -12.50
CA ASN A 226 8.00 -8.86 -11.11
C ASN A 226 6.67 -8.51 -10.44
N VAL A 227 5.54 -8.71 -11.13
CA VAL A 227 4.19 -8.50 -10.60
C VAL A 227 3.60 -9.85 -10.24
N HIS A 228 3.00 -9.94 -9.06
CA HIS A 228 2.42 -11.16 -8.53
C HIS A 228 1.00 -10.90 -8.05
N SER A 229 0.12 -11.87 -8.22
CA SER A 229 -1.20 -11.85 -7.60
C SER A 229 -1.11 -12.40 -6.17
N GLY A 230 -1.66 -11.66 -5.22
CA GLY A 230 -1.67 -12.02 -3.81
C GLY A 230 -2.64 -13.16 -3.49
N PHE A 231 -2.56 -13.78 -2.31
CA PHE A 231 -3.62 -14.69 -1.85
C PHE A 231 -4.99 -14.00 -1.71
N PRO A 232 -6.12 -14.74 -1.76
CA PRO A 232 -7.45 -14.18 -1.56
C PRO A 232 -7.51 -13.36 -0.27
N TRP A 233 -7.91 -12.10 -0.40
CA TRP A 233 -7.84 -11.11 0.68
C TRP A 233 -9.22 -10.81 1.26
N TRP A 234 -9.26 -10.57 2.57
CA TRP A 234 -10.44 -10.08 3.30
C TRP A 234 -11.61 -11.04 3.17
N HIS A 235 -12.77 -10.63 2.63
CA HIS A 235 -13.95 -11.50 2.48
C HIS A 235 -13.73 -12.75 1.61
N ASN A 236 -12.59 -12.81 0.91
CA ASN A 236 -12.27 -13.87 -0.04
C ASN A 236 -11.39 -14.98 0.57
N ASP A 237 -10.90 -14.84 1.81
CA ASP A 237 -10.05 -15.84 2.49
C ASP A 237 -10.85 -17.05 3.03
N SER A 238 -11.85 -17.49 2.26
CA SER A 238 -12.73 -18.61 2.58
C SER A 238 -12.33 -19.89 1.81
N PRO A 239 -12.58 -21.10 2.35
CA PRO A 239 -12.19 -22.35 1.69
C PRO A 239 -12.62 -22.47 0.24
N TYR A 240 -13.87 -22.10 -0.06
CA TYR A 240 -14.41 -22.16 -1.41
C TYR A 240 -13.69 -21.21 -2.36
N VAL A 241 -13.52 -19.94 -1.97
CA VAL A 241 -12.89 -18.94 -2.82
C VAL A 241 -11.40 -19.23 -3.00
N MET A 242 -10.70 -19.69 -1.96
CA MET A 242 -9.31 -20.13 -2.06
C MET A 242 -9.14 -21.30 -3.04
N GLU A 243 -10.01 -22.30 -3.00
CA GLU A 243 -9.98 -23.41 -3.95
C GLU A 243 -10.14 -22.91 -5.40
N GLN A 244 -11.15 -22.07 -5.65
CA GLN A 244 -11.37 -21.50 -6.98
C GLN A 244 -10.19 -20.63 -7.44
N TYR A 245 -9.61 -19.85 -6.53
CA TYR A 245 -8.48 -18.98 -6.82
C TYR A 245 -7.23 -19.78 -7.21
N LEU A 246 -6.92 -20.85 -6.47
CA LEU A 246 -5.78 -21.73 -6.77
C LEU A 246 -5.94 -22.43 -8.13
N LEU A 247 -7.15 -22.92 -8.43
CA LEU A 247 -7.46 -23.50 -9.75
C LEU A 247 -7.32 -22.47 -10.87
N HIS A 248 -7.75 -21.24 -10.61
CA HIS A 248 -7.67 -20.15 -11.59
C HIS A 248 -6.23 -19.74 -11.88
N ILE A 249 -5.39 -19.63 -10.85
CA ILE A 249 -3.94 -19.43 -10.98
C ILE A 249 -3.34 -20.57 -11.79
N ALA A 250 -3.59 -21.83 -11.43
CA ALA A 250 -3.00 -22.99 -12.10
C ALA A 250 -3.37 -23.06 -13.60
N GLY A 251 -4.54 -22.52 -13.98
CA GLY A 251 -4.98 -22.46 -15.38
C GLY A 251 -4.52 -21.22 -16.15
N SER A 252 -4.14 -20.13 -15.47
CA SER A 252 -3.91 -18.81 -16.11
C SER A 252 -2.51 -18.22 -15.88
N SER A 253 -1.80 -18.66 -14.84
CA SER A 253 -0.45 -18.25 -14.44
C SER A 253 0.34 -19.45 -13.86
N LEU A 254 1.38 -19.21 -13.06
CA LEU A 254 2.15 -20.23 -12.34
C LEU A 254 1.82 -20.18 -10.85
N LEU A 255 1.56 -21.34 -10.24
CA LEU A 255 1.32 -21.39 -8.79
C LEU A 255 2.56 -20.95 -7.98
N THR A 256 3.76 -21.08 -8.56
CA THR A 256 5.03 -20.69 -7.95
C THR A 256 5.26 -19.18 -7.93
N SER A 257 4.51 -18.39 -8.70
CA SER A 257 4.60 -16.91 -8.71
C SER A 257 3.56 -16.24 -7.82
N SER A 258 2.65 -16.99 -7.19
CA SER A 258 1.67 -16.39 -6.28
C SER A 258 2.36 -15.83 -5.03
N GLY A 259 2.09 -14.55 -4.74
CA GLY A 259 2.64 -13.83 -3.60
C GLY A 259 1.80 -14.06 -2.33
N GLY A 260 2.46 -14.46 -1.24
CA GLY A 260 1.84 -14.60 0.08
C GLY A 260 2.72 -14.17 1.21
#